data_AF-M5BKE2-F1
#
_entry.id   AF-M5BKE2-F1
#
_cell.length_a   1.000
_cell.length_b   1.000
_cell.length_c   1.000
_cell.angle_alpha   90.00
_cell.angle_beta   90.00
_cell.angle_gamma   90.00
#
_symmetry.space_group_name_H-M   'P 1'
#
loop_
_entity.id
_entity.type
_entity.pdbx_description
1 polymer ?
#
loop_
_entity_poly.entity_id
_entity_poly.type
_entity_poly.pdbx_seq_one_letter_code
_entity_poly.pdbx_strand_id
1 'polypeptide(L)'
;MYDRKYFPAPSPPTKGLWHRFETLVGITGIKMYKYRVPFSTAVCRPFATLLDPRILLACIFMGITFGWTIGINVTLVIFLQNPAPLGYGMNSDQSSAMYLTPIVAALLGELVGHWLNDFIAKQYIKRHQAHIRHYAHSYFDVCVLLGPAPRPAR
;
A
#
# COMPACT_ATOMS: atom_id res chain seq x y z
N MET A 1 12.80 -22.69 -4.07
CA MET A 1 12.07 -21.59 -3.40
C MET A 1 13.05 -20.43 -3.27
N TYR A 2 12.69 -19.25 -3.79
CA TYR A 2 13.59 -18.09 -3.86
C TYR A 2 13.55 -17.33 -2.53
N ASP A 3 14.49 -17.62 -1.63
CA ASP A 3 14.76 -16.81 -0.45
C ASP A 3 16.05 -16.03 -0.71
N ARG A 4 15.95 -14.70 -0.81
CA ARG A 4 17.07 -13.79 -1.16
C ARG A 4 18.22 -13.86 -0.14
N LYS A 5 17.98 -14.37 1.07
CA LYS A 5 18.99 -14.45 2.13
C LYS A 5 19.93 -15.65 1.99
N TYR A 6 19.58 -16.66 1.20
CA TYR A 6 20.38 -17.87 1.03
C TYR A 6 20.81 -18.00 -0.42
N PHE A 7 21.94 -17.38 -0.76
CA PHE A 7 22.59 -17.53 -2.07
C PHE A 7 23.96 -18.22 -1.90
N PRO A 8 24.24 -19.33 -2.61
CA PRO A 8 23.38 -20.03 -3.56
C PRO A 8 22.21 -20.74 -2.85
N ALA A 9 21.02 -20.70 -3.46
CA ALA A 9 19.86 -21.41 -2.95
C ALA A 9 20.19 -22.91 -2.83
N PRO A 10 19.82 -23.59 -1.72
CA PRO A 10 20.10 -25.00 -1.56
C PRO A 10 19.57 -25.76 -2.76
N SER A 11 20.44 -26.54 -3.41
CA SER A 11 20.08 -27.32 -4.60
C SER A 11 18.92 -28.25 -4.24
N PRO A 12 17.83 -28.27 -5.05
CA PRO A 12 16.71 -29.17 -4.78
C PRO A 12 17.24 -30.62 -4.72
N PRO A 13 16.81 -31.42 -3.73
CA PRO A 13 17.38 -32.74 -3.47
C PRO A 13 17.21 -33.73 -4.62
N THR A 14 16.32 -33.48 -5.60
CA THR A 14 16.15 -34.38 -6.76
C THR A 14 15.53 -33.65 -7.98
N LYS A 15 15.94 -34.00 -9.21
CA LYS A 15 15.49 -33.36 -10.49
C LYS A 15 14.40 -34.15 -11.26
N GLY A 16 13.43 -34.76 -10.57
CA GLY A 16 12.42 -35.66 -11.19
C GLY A 16 10.99 -35.09 -11.29
N LEU A 17 10.13 -35.74 -12.09
CA LEU A 17 8.67 -35.48 -12.13
C LEU A 17 8.00 -35.71 -10.77
N TRP A 18 8.48 -36.71 -10.01
CA TRP A 18 8.07 -36.97 -8.63
C TRP A 18 8.35 -35.80 -7.70
N HIS A 19 9.44 -35.06 -7.90
CA HIS A 19 9.74 -33.85 -7.13
C HIS A 19 8.73 -32.73 -7.46
N ARG A 20 8.17 -32.68 -8.68
CA ARG A 20 7.11 -31.71 -9.02
C ARG A 20 5.82 -32.04 -8.29
N PHE A 21 5.42 -33.31 -8.23
CA PHE A 21 4.30 -33.76 -7.40
C PHE A 21 4.56 -33.48 -5.91
N GLU A 22 5.76 -33.78 -5.41
CA GLU A 22 6.15 -33.52 -4.02
C GLU A 22 6.17 -32.01 -3.69
N THR A 23 6.49 -31.17 -4.67
CA THR A 23 6.43 -29.70 -4.55
C THR A 23 4.98 -29.21 -4.57
N LEU A 24 4.10 -29.77 -5.42
CA LEU A 24 2.66 -29.46 -5.45
C LEU A 24 1.97 -29.86 -4.15
N VAL A 25 2.31 -31.03 -3.60
CA VAL A 25 1.79 -31.53 -2.32
C VAL A 25 2.42 -30.77 -1.13
N GLY A 26 3.51 -30.01 -1.35
CA GLY A 26 4.13 -29.15 -0.34
C GLY A 26 5.08 -29.87 0.62
N ILE A 27 5.35 -31.16 0.42
CA ILE A 27 6.30 -31.96 1.22
C ILE A 27 7.72 -31.40 1.09
N THR A 28 8.08 -30.88 -0.09
CA THR A 28 9.34 -30.14 -0.29
C THR A 28 9.45 -28.91 0.62
N GLY A 29 8.33 -28.27 0.95
CA GLY A 29 8.28 -27.13 1.88
C GLY A 29 8.60 -27.53 3.33
N ILE A 30 8.17 -28.73 3.75
CA ILE A 30 8.46 -29.29 5.08
C ILE A 30 9.94 -29.69 5.17
N LYS A 31 10.50 -30.31 4.12
CA LYS A 31 11.94 -30.66 4.06
C LYS A 31 12.85 -29.41 4.13
N MET A 32 12.36 -28.25 3.68
CA MET A 32 13.08 -26.98 3.74
C MET A 32 12.78 -26.14 5.00
N TYR A 33 12.07 -26.67 6.00
CA TYR A 33 11.72 -25.96 7.23
C TYR A 33 12.95 -25.41 7.99
N LYS A 34 14.10 -26.10 7.92
CA LYS A 34 15.36 -25.67 8.54
C LYS A 34 15.87 -24.30 8.04
N TYR A 35 15.46 -23.89 6.83
CA TYR A 35 15.85 -22.61 6.24
C TYR A 35 14.76 -21.54 6.38
N ARG A 36 13.62 -21.84 7.01
CA ARG A 36 12.57 -20.86 7.25
C ARG A 36 12.87 -20.01 8.48
N VAL A 37 12.40 -18.78 8.41
CA VAL A 37 12.38 -17.87 9.55
C VAL A 37 11.45 -18.44 10.63
N PRO A 38 11.87 -18.46 11.91
CA PRO A 38 11.02 -18.97 12.97
C PRO A 38 9.75 -18.12 13.08
N PHE A 39 8.62 -18.77 13.40
CA PHE A 39 7.29 -18.15 13.41
C PHE A 39 7.24 -16.89 14.29
N SER A 40 7.86 -16.92 15.47
CA SER A 40 7.96 -15.75 16.36
C SER A 40 8.63 -14.56 15.68
N THR A 41 9.75 -14.77 14.97
CA THR A 41 10.41 -13.70 14.22
C THR A 41 9.60 -13.25 13.01
N ALA A 42 8.83 -14.14 12.38
CA ALA A 42 7.93 -13.77 11.28
C ALA A 42 6.81 -12.83 11.76
N VAL A 43 6.23 -13.11 12.93
CA VAL A 43 5.17 -12.28 13.54
C VAL A 43 5.73 -10.98 14.10
N CYS A 44 6.91 -10.96 14.71
CA CYS A 44 7.50 -9.75 15.29
C CYS A 44 8.03 -8.74 14.26
N ARG A 45 8.38 -9.18 13.05
CA ARG A 45 8.90 -8.29 11.98
C ARG A 45 7.96 -7.15 11.59
N PRO A 46 6.69 -7.38 11.26
CA PRO A 46 5.77 -6.28 10.94
C PRO A 46 5.59 -5.30 12.10
N PHE A 47 5.56 -5.77 13.35
CA PHE A 47 5.51 -4.88 14.52
C PHE A 47 6.77 -4.03 14.66
N ALA A 48 7.95 -4.61 14.46
CA ALA A 48 9.20 -3.85 14.45
C ALA A 48 9.23 -2.79 13.33
N THR A 49 8.69 -3.12 12.15
CA THR A 49 8.56 -2.17 11.04
C THR A 49 7.52 -1.08 11.32
N LEU A 50 6.42 -1.38 12.01
CA LEU A 50 5.45 -0.37 12.43
C LEU A 50 6.05 0.61 13.46
N LEU A 51 6.96 0.12 14.30
CA LEU A 51 7.67 0.93 15.28
C LEU A 51 8.82 1.74 14.67
N ASP A 52 9.15 1.56 13.38
CA ASP A 52 10.11 2.42 12.71
C ASP A 52 9.59 3.88 12.72
N PRO A 53 10.39 4.86 13.17
CA PRO A 53 9.92 6.22 13.41
C PRO A 53 9.36 6.91 12.15
N ARG A 54 9.85 6.51 10.98
CA ARG A 54 9.36 6.99 9.67
C ARG A 54 7.93 6.55 9.40
N ILE A 55 7.63 5.28 9.66
CA ILE A 55 6.33 4.67 9.38
C ILE A 55 5.34 5.08 10.47
N LEU A 56 5.79 5.09 11.73
CA LEU A 56 5.01 5.53 12.87
C LEU A 56 4.50 6.97 12.68
N LEU A 57 5.36 7.89 12.21
CA LEU A 57 4.95 9.27 11.93
C LEU A 57 3.88 9.34 10.82
N ALA A 58 4.03 8.55 9.76
CA ALA A 58 3.03 8.45 8.71
C ALA A 58 1.69 7.88 9.23
N CYS A 59 1.74 6.88 10.11
CA CYS A 59 0.56 6.31 10.75
C CYS A 59 -0.16 7.32 11.65
N ILE A 60 0.57 8.12 12.44
CA ILE A 60 -0.02 9.19 13.26
C ILE A 60 -0.70 10.23 12.38
N PHE A 61 -0.01 10.70 11.34
CA PHE A 61 -0.56 11.67 10.40
C PHE A 61 -1.84 11.14 9.73
N MET A 62 -1.83 9.88 9.28
CA MET A 62 -2.99 9.22 8.71
C MET A 62 -4.13 9.10 9.73
N GLY A 63 -3.82 8.74 10.98
CA GLY A 63 -4.80 8.62 12.05
C GLY A 63 -5.49 9.94 12.39
N ILE A 64 -4.73 11.04 12.48
CA ILE A 64 -5.28 12.38 12.71
C ILE A 64 -6.18 12.80 11.54
N THR A 65 -5.73 12.58 10.30
CA THR A 65 -6.50 12.92 9.10
C THR A 65 -7.81 12.13 9.02
N PHE A 66 -7.77 10.83 9.36
CA PHE A 66 -8.95 9.99 9.46
C PHE A 66 -9.91 10.46 10.55
N GLY A 67 -9.40 10.71 11.76
CA GLY A 67 -10.21 11.19 12.88
C GLY A 67 -10.88 12.53 12.58
N TRP A 68 -10.14 13.47 11.97
CA TRP A 68 -10.68 14.75 11.54
C TRP A 68 -11.76 14.59 10.48
N THR A 69 -11.55 13.73 9.48
CA THR A 69 -12.53 13.47 8.42
C THR A 69 -13.83 12.88 8.97
N ILE A 70 -13.75 11.92 9.88
CA ILE A 70 -14.96 11.35 10.52
C ILE A 70 -15.65 12.43 11.38
N GLY A 71 -14.86 13.19 12.14
CA GLY A 71 -15.36 14.25 13.01
C GLY A 71 -16.13 15.34 12.25
N ILE A 72 -15.58 15.86 11.15
CA ILE A 72 -16.24 16.91 10.37
C ILE A 72 -17.52 16.39 9.70
N ASN A 73 -17.52 15.17 9.16
CA ASN A 73 -18.69 14.64 8.46
C ASN A 73 -19.88 14.40 9.42
N VAL A 74 -19.60 13.94 10.66
CA VAL A 74 -20.64 13.68 11.67
C VAL A 74 -21.13 14.99 12.31
N THR A 75 -20.22 15.89 12.69
CA THR A 75 -20.59 17.15 13.36
C THR A 75 -21.33 18.10 12.44
N LEU A 76 -21.02 18.11 11.13
CA LEU A 76 -21.68 18.97 10.14
C LEU A 76 -23.19 18.68 10.05
N VAL A 77 -23.62 17.40 10.04
CA VAL A 77 -25.06 17.05 10.07
C VAL A 77 -25.73 17.66 11.29
N ILE A 78 -25.11 17.49 12.46
CA ILE A 78 -25.67 17.89 13.75
C ILE A 78 -25.84 19.41 13.81
N PHE A 79 -24.84 20.16 13.34
CA PHE A 79 -24.91 21.63 13.29
C PHE A 79 -25.94 22.15 12.27
N LEU A 80 -26.12 21.45 11.15
CA LEU A 80 -27.08 21.83 10.11
C LEU A 80 -28.53 21.55 10.52
N GLN A 81 -28.79 20.42 11.17
CA GLN A 81 -30.15 19.96 11.50
C GLN A 81 -30.69 20.49 12.83
N ASN A 82 -29.83 20.93 13.76
CA ASN A 82 -30.30 21.41 15.07
C ASN A 82 -31.03 22.77 14.93
N PRO A 83 -32.26 22.93 15.48
CA PRO A 83 -32.96 24.21 15.48
C PRO A 83 -32.22 25.31 16.29
N ALA A 84 -32.45 26.58 15.92
CA ALA A 84 -31.91 27.75 16.63
C ALA A 84 -32.27 27.71 18.13
N PRO A 85 -31.35 28.08 19.07
CA PRO A 85 -30.34 29.15 18.99
C PRO A 85 -28.87 28.74 18.74
N LEU A 86 -28.56 27.46 18.55
CA LEU A 86 -27.17 26.96 18.38
C LEU A 86 -26.89 26.30 17.01
N GLY A 87 -27.88 26.20 16.12
CA GLY A 87 -27.76 25.53 14.82
C GLY A 87 -28.51 26.23 13.68
N TYR A 88 -28.26 25.78 12.44
CA TYR A 88 -28.75 26.42 11.21
C TYR A 88 -30.22 26.08 10.86
N GLY A 89 -30.84 25.12 11.56
CA GLY A 89 -32.26 24.76 11.37
C GLY A 89 -32.62 24.37 9.92
N MET A 90 -31.66 23.80 9.17
CA MET A 90 -31.88 23.43 7.77
C MET A 90 -32.75 22.18 7.65
N ASN A 91 -33.64 22.19 6.64
CA ASN A 91 -34.43 21.02 6.28
C ASN A 91 -33.52 19.89 5.77
N SER A 92 -33.97 18.64 5.94
CA SER A 92 -33.24 17.43 5.52
C SER A 92 -32.79 17.47 4.05
N ASP A 93 -33.61 18.07 3.17
CA ASP A 93 -33.32 18.21 1.74
C ASP A 93 -32.16 19.16 1.44
N GLN A 94 -31.98 20.21 2.23
CA GLN A 94 -30.87 21.15 2.06
C GLN A 94 -29.56 20.56 2.59
N SER A 95 -29.64 19.82 3.69
CA SER A 95 -28.48 19.12 4.26
C SER A 95 -27.94 18.07 3.29
N SER A 96 -28.81 17.26 2.67
CA SER A 96 -28.40 16.23 1.70
C SER A 96 -27.75 16.83 0.45
N ALA A 97 -28.22 17.99 -0.04
CA ALA A 97 -27.58 18.69 -1.15
C ALA A 97 -26.14 19.13 -0.82
N MET A 98 -25.86 19.50 0.43
CA MET A 98 -24.52 19.90 0.88
C MET A 98 -23.53 18.73 0.88
N TYR A 99 -24.01 17.51 1.16
CA TYR A 99 -23.21 16.27 1.12
C TYR A 99 -22.77 15.86 -0.30
N LEU A 100 -23.32 16.45 -1.35
CA LEU A 100 -22.82 16.25 -2.72
C LEU A 100 -21.46 16.93 -2.93
N THR A 101 -21.18 18.01 -2.21
CA THR A 101 -19.92 18.78 -2.33
C THR A 101 -18.67 17.92 -2.09
N PRO A 102 -18.53 17.17 -0.98
CA PRO A 102 -17.36 16.31 -0.77
C PRO A 102 -17.25 15.18 -1.80
N ILE A 103 -18.36 14.70 -2.36
CA ILE A 103 -18.35 13.68 -3.42
C ILE A 103 -17.71 14.25 -4.69
N VAL A 104 -18.16 15.44 -5.13
CA VAL A 104 -17.57 16.11 -6.30
C VAL A 104 -16.12 16.48 -6.04
N ALA A 105 -15.79 16.96 -4.83
CA ALA A 105 -14.43 17.27 -4.44
C ALA A 105 -13.50 16.04 -4.49
N ALA A 106 -13.98 14.87 -4.08
CA ALA A 106 -13.21 13.63 -4.15
C ALA A 106 -12.93 13.22 -5.61
N LEU A 107 -13.92 13.31 -6.49
CA LEU A 107 -13.76 13.01 -7.93
C LEU A 107 -12.74 13.94 -8.59
N LEU A 108 -12.83 15.25 -8.31
CA LEU A 108 -11.85 16.21 -8.80
C LEU A 108 -10.45 15.97 -8.21
N GLY A 109 -10.39 15.62 -6.93
CA GLY A 109 -9.16 15.28 -6.23
C GLY A 109 -8.45 14.06 -6.82
N GLU A 110 -9.20 13.03 -7.23
CA GLU A 110 -8.64 11.84 -7.89
C GLU A 110 -8.04 12.19 -9.27
N LEU A 111 -8.79 12.95 -10.08
CA LEU A 111 -8.35 13.35 -11.41
C LEU A 111 -7.08 14.22 -11.36
N VAL A 112 -7.08 15.24 -10.49
CA VAL A 112 -5.94 16.14 -10.32
C VAL A 112 -4.77 15.44 -9.62
N GLY A 113 -5.07 14.58 -8.64
CA GLY A 113 -4.08 13.85 -7.86
C GLY A 113 -3.21 12.93 -8.71
N HIS A 114 -3.79 12.23 -9.69
CA HIS A 114 -3.03 11.38 -10.60
C HIS A 114 -1.97 12.18 -11.39
N TRP A 115 -2.39 13.31 -11.97
CA TRP A 115 -1.50 14.18 -12.73
C TRP A 115 -0.44 14.86 -11.87
N LEU A 116 -0.83 15.34 -10.69
CA LEU A 116 0.08 16.01 -9.77
C LEU A 116 1.14 15.05 -9.22
N ASN A 117 0.74 13.83 -8.87
CA ASN A 117 1.67 12.82 -8.35
C ASN A 117 2.73 12.44 -9.39
N ASP A 118 2.32 12.20 -10.64
CA ASP A 118 3.25 11.88 -11.73
C ASP A 118 4.16 13.07 -12.07
N PHE A 119 3.66 14.31 -11.97
CA PHE A 119 4.48 15.52 -12.12
C PHE A 119 5.55 15.64 -11.02
N ILE A 120 5.18 15.45 -9.76
CA ILE A 120 6.11 15.52 -8.63
C ILE A 120 7.17 14.42 -8.74
N ALA A 121 6.78 13.20 -9.11
CA ALA A 121 7.70 12.09 -9.32
C ALA A 121 8.72 12.41 -10.43
N LYS A 122 8.26 12.89 -11.59
CA LYS A 122 9.14 13.30 -12.70
C LYS A 122 10.08 14.43 -12.30
N GLN A 123 9.61 15.41 -11.54
CA GLN A 123 10.43 16.52 -11.06
C GLN A 123 11.49 16.07 -10.04
N TYR A 124 11.12 15.15 -9.15
CA TYR A 124 12.04 14.58 -8.17
C TYR A 124 13.15 13.76 -8.83
N ILE A 125 12.81 12.96 -9.84
CA ILE A 125 13.76 12.17 -10.63
C ILE A 125 14.74 13.09 -11.39
N LYS A 126 14.25 14.19 -11.98
CA LYS A 126 15.08 15.18 -12.68
C LYS A 126 16.10 15.87 -11.77
N ARG A 127 15.80 16.01 -10.47
CA ARG A 127 16.71 16.65 -9.49
C ARG A 127 17.77 15.71 -8.90
N HIS A 128 17.56 14.40 -8.92
CA HIS A 128 18.41 13.42 -8.22
C HIS A 128 18.95 12.29 -9.12
N GLN A 129 19.17 12.59 -10.40
CA GLN A 129 19.31 11.63 -11.52
C GLN A 129 20.31 10.46 -11.36
N ALA A 130 21.31 10.54 -10.48
CA ALA A 130 22.30 9.47 -10.31
C ALA A 130 21.86 8.36 -9.34
N HIS A 131 21.13 8.67 -8.27
CA HIS A 131 20.85 7.70 -7.20
C HIS A 131 19.57 6.89 -7.48
N ILE A 132 18.55 7.49 -8.10
CA ILE A 132 17.21 6.89 -8.22
C ILE A 132 17.13 5.88 -9.37
N ARG A 133 17.97 6.01 -10.41
CA ARG A 133 17.92 5.12 -11.59
C ARG A 133 18.16 3.64 -11.25
N HIS A 134 18.96 3.36 -10.22
CA HIS A 134 19.18 1.99 -9.72
C HIS A 134 17.99 1.43 -8.94
N TYR A 135 17.25 2.27 -8.21
CA TYR A 135 16.10 1.82 -7.41
C TYR A 135 14.81 1.69 -8.24
N ALA A 136 14.58 2.59 -9.20
CA ALA A 136 13.39 2.55 -10.06
C ALA A 136 13.28 1.26 -10.88
N HIS A 137 14.42 0.70 -11.34
CA HIS A 137 14.46 -0.58 -12.04
C HIS A 137 13.98 -1.74 -11.13
N SER A 138 14.45 -1.77 -9.88
CA SER A 138 14.04 -2.81 -8.92
C SER A 138 12.55 -2.78 -8.55
N TYR A 139 11.93 -1.60 -8.43
CA TYR A 139 10.50 -1.51 -8.12
C TYR A 139 9.61 -1.75 -9.33
N PHE A 140 10.03 -1.33 -10.53
CA PHE A 140 9.30 -1.60 -11.77
C PHE A 140 9.35 -3.09 -12.14
N ASP A 141 10.48 -3.76 -11.94
CA ASP A 141 10.60 -5.22 -12.12
C ASP A 141 9.69 -6.00 -11.15
N VAL A 142 9.48 -5.53 -9.92
CA VAL A 142 8.56 -6.15 -8.94
C VAL A 142 7.08 -5.93 -9.30
N CYS A 143 6.72 -4.77 -9.86
CA CYS A 143 5.35 -4.53 -10.36
C CYS A 143 5.08 -5.26 -11.69
N VAL A 144 6.07 -5.37 -12.59
CA VAL A 144 5.94 -6.06 -13.88
C VAL A 144 5.96 -7.59 -13.71
N LEU A 145 6.55 -8.15 -12.66
CA LEU A 145 6.48 -9.61 -12.39
C LEU A 145 5.07 -10.13 -12.00
N LEU A 146 4.09 -9.24 -11.78
CA LEU A 146 2.66 -9.58 -11.67
C LEU A 146 1.89 -9.48 -13.00
N GLY A 147 2.56 -9.16 -14.11
CA GLY A 147 2.05 -9.22 -15.49
C GLY A 147 3.04 -9.93 -16.43
N PRO A 148 2.63 -10.36 -17.63
CA PRO A 148 3.54 -11.07 -18.52
C PRO A 148 4.69 -10.16 -18.96
N ALA A 149 5.93 -10.62 -18.72
CA ALA A 149 7.15 -9.89 -19.01
C ALA A 149 7.23 -9.42 -20.49
N PRO A 150 7.61 -8.15 -20.76
CA PRO A 150 7.90 -7.72 -22.11
C PRO A 150 9.20 -8.37 -22.59
N ARG A 151 9.15 -9.03 -23.75
CA ARG A 151 10.31 -9.62 -24.40
C ARG A 151 11.32 -8.51 -24.77
N PRO A 152 12.64 -8.74 -24.57
CA PRO A 152 13.64 -7.77 -24.99
C PRO A 152 13.60 -7.62 -26.52
N ALA A 153 13.39 -6.39 -26.98
CA ALA A 153 13.59 -6.01 -28.36
C ALA A 153 15.09 -6.11 -28.68
N ARG A 154 15.40 -6.73 -29.84
CA ARG A 154 16.72 -6.69 -30.47
C ARG A 154 17.07 -5.27 -30.88
#